data_AF-A0A851LR84-F1
#
_entry.id   AF-A0A851LR84-F1
#
_cell.length_a   1.000
_cell.length_b   1.000
_cell.length_c   1.000
_cell.angle_alpha   90.00
_cell.angle_beta   90.00
_cell.angle_gamma   90.00
#
_symmetry.space_group_name_H-M   'P 1'
#
loop_
_entity.id
_entity.type
_entity.pdbx_description
1 polymer ?
#
loop_
_entity_poly.entity_id
_entity_poly.type
_entity_poly.pdbx_seq_one_letter_code
_entity_poly.pdbx_strand_id
1 'polypeptide(L)' 'AIRYPMAAGLNKGYKVTKKVSKPRQCRCRGHIAKHTKFGQDMIREVCGFAPDESRAMELLKV' A
#
# COMPACT_ATOMS: atom_id res chain seq x y z
N ALA A 1 32.70 -11.88 23.24
CA ALA A 1 31.67 -12.66 23.96
C ALA A 1 30.99 -13.64 23.02
N ILE A 2 30.86 -14.90 23.43
CA ILE A 2 30.18 -15.95 22.65
C ILE A 2 28.67 -15.69 22.71
N ARG A 3 27.98 -15.69 21.56
CA ARG A 3 26.53 -15.44 21.46
C ARG A 3 25.82 -16.72 21.02
N TYR A 4 25.12 -17.35 21.95
CA TYR A 4 24.29 -18.53 21.68
C TYR A 4 22.93 -18.14 21.08
N PRO A 5 22.31 -19.00 20.25
CA PRO A 5 20.93 -18.80 19.82
C PRO A 5 20.00 -18.94 21.03
N MET A 6 19.22 -17.90 21.30
CA MET A 6 18.30 -17.83 22.44
C MET A 6 16.85 -17.95 21.97
N ALA A 7 15.96 -18.48 22.81
CA ALA A 7 14.52 -18.57 22.49
C ALA A 7 13.75 -17.25 22.72
N ALA A 8 14.33 -16.32 23.51
CA ALA A 8 13.76 -15.01 23.83
C ALA A 8 14.76 -13.88 23.54
N GLY A 9 14.26 -12.66 23.36
CA GLY A 9 15.04 -11.47 22.99
C GLY A 9 14.94 -11.07 21.50
N LEU A 10 15.65 -10.01 21.11
CA LEU A 10 15.54 -9.40 19.77
C LEU A 10 16.06 -10.29 18.63
N ASN A 11 17.14 -11.04 18.88
CA ASN A 11 17.75 -11.96 17.90
C ASN A 11 17.46 -13.42 18.24
N LYS A 12 16.22 -13.68 18.64
CA LYS A 12 15.77 -15.01 19.05
C LYS A 12 15.46 -15.93 17.86
N GLY A 13 15.43 -17.22 18.16
CA GLY A 13 15.10 -18.27 17.19
C GLY A 13 16.33 -18.86 16.51
N TYR A 14 16.09 -19.89 15.71
CA TYR A 14 17.14 -20.57 14.96
C TYR A 14 17.58 -19.73 13.77
N LYS A 15 18.90 -19.55 13.60
CA LYS A 15 19.45 -18.75 12.50
C LYS A 15 19.36 -19.54 11.20
N VAL A 16 18.34 -19.24 10.40
CA VAL A 16 18.15 -19.80 9.05
C VAL A 16 18.48 -18.75 8.00
N THR A 17 19.07 -19.18 6.89
CA THR A 17 19.22 -18.36 5.68
C THR A 17 17.86 -18.16 5.01
N LYS A 18 17.38 -16.92 4.93
CA LYS A 18 16.06 -16.63 4.33
C LYS A 18 16.10 -16.75 2.82
N LYS A 19 15.14 -17.47 2.23
CA LYS A 19 14.93 -17.50 0.77
C LYS A 19 14.12 -16.28 0.35
N VAL A 20 14.62 -15.54 -0.65
CA VAL A 20 13.86 -14.44 -1.27
C VAL A 20 12.96 -15.03 -2.36
N SER A 21 11.67 -15.15 -2.06
CA SER A 21 10.65 -15.57 -3.05
C SER A 21 9.97 -14.34 -3.66
N LYS A 22 9.58 -14.45 -4.94
CA LYS A 22 8.71 -13.43 -5.56
C LYS A 22 7.43 -13.24 -4.72
N PRO A 23 6.96 -12.00 -4.53
CA PRO A 23 5.71 -11.76 -3.82
C PRO A 23 4.56 -12.43 -4.58
N ARG A 24 3.56 -12.92 -3.85
CA ARG A 24 2.36 -13.51 -4.45
C ARG A 24 1.55 -12.44 -5.18
N GLN A 25 0.92 -12.80 -6.29
CA GLN A 25 0.07 -11.89 -7.07
C GLN A 25 -1.05 -11.25 -6.23
N CYS A 26 -1.59 -11.97 -5.23
CA CYS A 26 -2.59 -11.42 -4.31
C CYS A 26 -2.09 -10.20 -3.52
N ARG A 27 -0.78 -10.05 -3.32
CA ARG A 27 -0.18 -8.86 -2.67
C ARG A 27 -0.20 -7.62 -3.56
N CYS A 28 -0.37 -7.77 -4.87
CA CYS A 28 -0.45 -6.65 -5.81
C CYS A 28 -1.87 -6.07 -5.91
N ARG A 29 -2.86 -6.64 -5.21
CA ARG A 29 -4.24 -6.14 -5.19
C ARG A 29 -4.27 -4.73 -4.60
N GLY A 30 -4.91 -3.79 -5.29
CA GLY A 30 -4.99 -2.37 -4.91
C GLY A 30 -3.99 -1.47 -5.63
N HIS A 31 -3.01 -2.04 -6.34
CA HIS A 31 -2.14 -1.24 -7.20
C HIS A 31 -2.91 -0.74 -8.42
N ILE A 32 -2.85 0.56 -8.68
CA ILE A 32 -3.54 1.18 -9.82
C ILE A 32 -2.72 0.97 -11.09
N ALA A 33 -3.34 0.40 -12.13
CA ALA A 33 -2.72 0.27 -13.45
C ALA A 33 -2.93 1.56 -14.27
N LYS A 34 -2.03 1.82 -15.23
CA LYS A 34 -2.10 3.01 -16.11
C LYS A 34 -3.45 3.14 -16.82
N HIS A 35 -3.96 2.03 -17.36
CA HIS A 35 -5.26 2.01 -18.04
C HIS A 35 -6.43 2.33 -17.09
N THR A 36 -6.41 1.77 -15.87
CA THR A 36 -7.44 2.04 -14.87
C THR A 36 -7.42 3.50 -14.42
N LYS A 37 -6.23 4.08 -14.23
CA LYS A 37 -6.07 5.50 -13.88
C LYS A 37 -6.62 6.40 -15.00
N PHE A 38 -6.25 6.13 -16.24
CA PHE A 38 -6.77 6.87 -17.41
C PHE A 38 -8.30 6.86 -17.47
N GLY A 39 -8.92 5.68 -17.31
CA GLY A 39 -10.38 5.57 -17.28
C GLY A 39 -11.01 6.32 -16.10
N GLN A 40 -10.43 6.22 -14.90
CA GLN A 40 -10.93 6.95 -13.71
C GLN A 40 -10.83 8.47 -13.88
N ASP A 41 -9.75 8.97 -14.46
CA ASP A 41 -9.55 10.40 -14.70
C ASP A 41 -10.56 10.94 -15.71
N MET A 42 -10.79 10.20 -16.82
CA MET A 42 -11.82 10.54 -17.80
C MET A 42 -13.22 10.57 -17.18
N ILE A 43 -13.57 9.57 -16.36
CA ILE A 43 -14.89 9.53 -15.69
C ILE A 43 -15.05 10.70 -14.72
N ARG A 44 -13.98 11.06 -13.98
CA ARG A 44 -14.03 12.16 -13.01
C ARG A 44 -14.17 13.53 -13.70
N GLU A 45 -13.59 13.69 -14.88
CA GLU A 45 -13.78 14.89 -15.71
C GLU A 45 -15.23 15.03 -16.21
N VAL A 46 -15.86 13.91 -16.61
CA VAL A 46 -17.23 13.90 -17.14
C VAL A 46 -18.29 14.07 -16.04
N CYS A 47 -18.15 13.34 -14.92
CA CYS A 47 -19.16 13.27 -13.87
C CYS A 47 -19.03 14.40 -12.82
N GLY A 48 -17.82 14.93 -12.64
CA GLY A 48 -17.54 15.93 -11.61
C GLY A 48 -17.44 15.35 -10.19
N PHE A 49 -17.63 16.21 -9.19
CA PHE A 49 -17.50 15.89 -7.77
C PHE A 49 -18.85 15.70 -7.09
N ALA A 50 -18.90 14.89 -6.03
CA ALA A 50 -20.10 14.77 -5.21
C ALA A 50 -20.36 16.07 -4.39
N PRO A 51 -21.60 16.34 -3.95
CA PRO A 51 -21.94 17.56 -3.19
C PRO A 51 -21.15 17.72 -1.87
N ASP A 52 -20.81 16.61 -1.21
CA ASP A 52 -19.98 16.65 -0.01
C ASP A 52 -18.50 16.87 -0.32
N GLU A 53 -18.02 16.37 -1.47
CA GLU A 53 -16.65 16.56 -1.94
C GLU A 53 -16.41 18.00 -2.39
N SER A 54 -17.39 18.62 -3.07
CA SER A 54 -17.33 20.04 -3.45
C SER A 54 -17.31 20.95 -2.22
N ARG A 55 -18.19 20.70 -1.24
CA ARG A 55 -18.22 21.45 0.01
C ARG A 55 -16.92 21.31 0.80
N ALA A 56 -16.34 20.10 0.87
CA ALA A 56 -15.05 19.89 1.53
C ALA A 56 -13.91 20.66 0.83
N MET A 57 -13.89 20.68 -0.51
CA MET A 57 -12.91 21.47 -1.26
C MET A 57 -13.07 22.98 -1.04
N GLU A 58 -14.30 23.48 -0.87
CA GLU A 58 -14.53 24.89 -0.53
C GLU A 58 -13.99 25.26 0.85
N LEU A 59 -14.20 24.40 1.85
CA LEU A 59 -13.65 24.59 3.19
C LEU A 59 -12.11 24.59 3.20
N LEU A 60 -11.48 23.80 2.34
CA LEU A 60 -10.03 23.75 2.19
C LEU A 60 -9.43 24.96 1.46
N LYS A 61 -10.25 25.79 0.79
CA LYS A 61 -9.79 27.00 0.08
C LYS A 61 -9.69 28.24 0.99
N VAL A 62 -10.28 28.20 2.18
CA VAL A 62 -10.21 29.27 3.21
C VAL A 62 -8.82 29.29 3.84
#